data_AF-A0AAV8P911-F1
#
_entry.id   AF-A0AAV8P911-F1
#
_cell.length_a   1.000
_cell.length_b   1.000
_cell.length_c   1.000
_cell.angle_alpha   90.00
_cell.angle_beta   90.00
_cell.angle_gamma   90.00
#
_symmetry.space_group_name_H-M   'P 1'
#
loop_
_entity.id
_entity.type
_entity.pdbx_description
1 polymer ?
#
loop_
_entity_poly.entity_id
_entity_poly.type
_entity_poly.pdbx_seq_one_letter_code
_entity_poly.pdbx_strand_id
1 'polypeptide(L)'
;MDRKVMVVSVAVGFLGLLSAALAFAAEATRTKVSDVQTRRGGECVYPKSPALALGLISALALMMAQAIVNIVAGCICCKKHPHPSDTNWTIGLIAFIASWVSFIIAFLLLLTGAALNDQRGQERMSFRDYCYVVKPGVFSGGAVLSLASVALAIVYYVALSSKNAQSWGADQNQGGIAMGYPPQANPVFVHEDTYNRQQFP
;
A
#
# COMPACT_ATOMS: atom_id res chain seq x y z
N MET A 1 9.54 18.58 1.60
CA MET A 1 9.33 17.16 1.25
C MET A 1 10.66 16.61 0.76
N ASP A 2 11.19 15.57 1.39
CA ASP A 2 12.49 15.00 1.02
C ASP A 2 12.53 14.56 -0.45
N ARG A 3 13.69 14.70 -1.09
CA ARG A 3 13.90 14.29 -2.49
C ARG A 3 13.47 12.84 -2.74
N LYS A 4 13.77 11.94 -1.80
CA LYS A 4 13.37 10.53 -1.87
C LYS A 4 11.84 10.37 -1.89
N VAL A 5 11.15 11.09 -1.00
CA VAL A 5 9.70 11.03 -0.90
C VAL A 5 9.04 11.53 -2.19
N MET A 6 9.56 12.64 -2.72
CA MET A 6 9.09 13.21 -3.98
C MET A 6 9.26 12.24 -5.16
N VAL A 7 10.44 11.65 -5.33
CA VAL A 7 10.73 10.71 -6.42
C VAL A 7 9.82 9.49 -6.36
N VAL A 8 9.63 8.92 -5.16
CA VAL A 8 8.76 7.74 -4.98
C VAL A 8 7.30 8.10 -5.25
N SER A 9 6.79 9.21 -4.73
CA SER A 9 5.41 9.66 -4.99
C SER A 9 5.15 9.90 -6.47
N VAL A 10 6.10 10.50 -7.20
CA VAL A 10 5.99 10.73 -8.65
C VAL A 10 5.99 9.40 -9.42
N ALA A 11 6.92 8.49 -9.09
CA ALA A 11 7.02 7.20 -9.76
C ALA A 11 5.75 6.34 -9.56
N VAL A 12 5.26 6.25 -8.33
CA VAL A 12 4.04 5.50 -7.99
C VAL A 12 2.81 6.17 -8.60
N GLY A 13 2.74 7.51 -8.56
CA GLY A 13 1.67 8.28 -9.20
C GLY A 13 1.60 8.06 -10.71
N PHE A 14 2.76 8.02 -11.39
CA PHE A 14 2.85 7.72 -12.82
C PHE A 14 2.37 6.30 -13.14
N LEU A 15 2.78 5.30 -12.35
CA LEU A 15 2.30 3.93 -12.50
C LEU A 15 0.79 3.80 -12.27
N GLY A 16 0.24 4.53 -11.28
CA GLY A 16 -1.19 4.61 -11.03
C GLY A 16 -1.96 5.24 -12.20
N LEU A 17 -1.44 6.33 -12.76
CA LEU A 17 -2.03 6.99 -13.91
C LEU A 17 -1.97 6.10 -15.16
N LEU A 18 -0.85 5.44 -15.41
CA LEU A 18 -0.71 4.44 -16.48
C LEU A 18 -1.71 3.30 -16.31
N SER A 19 -1.83 2.75 -15.10
CA SER A 19 -2.80 1.71 -14.77
C SER A 19 -4.21 2.17 -15.12
N ALA A 20 -4.62 3.35 -14.66
CA ALA A 20 -5.95 3.90 -14.91
C ALA A 20 -6.21 4.16 -16.41
N ALA A 21 -5.23 4.73 -17.12
CA ALA A 21 -5.34 4.98 -18.56
C ALA A 21 -5.50 3.67 -19.36
N LEU A 22 -4.71 2.65 -19.03
CA LEU A 22 -4.81 1.32 -19.63
C LEU A 22 -6.15 0.64 -19.31
N ALA A 23 -6.67 0.82 -18.09
CA ALA A 23 -7.97 0.30 -17.70
C ALA A 23 -9.12 0.99 -18.45
N PHE A 24 -9.09 2.32 -18.61
CA PHE A 24 -10.07 3.01 -19.45
C PHE A 24 -9.97 2.61 -20.93
N ALA A 25 -8.75 2.42 -21.45
CA ALA A 25 -8.55 1.89 -22.79
C ALA A 25 -9.07 0.45 -22.93
N ALA A 26 -8.90 -0.39 -21.90
CA ALA A 26 -9.48 -1.73 -21.85
C ALA A 26 -11.02 -1.69 -21.85
N GLU A 27 -11.63 -0.77 -21.09
CA GLU A 27 -13.09 -0.58 -21.11
C GLU A 27 -13.59 -0.15 -22.50
N ALA A 28 -12.87 0.75 -23.18
CA ALA A 28 -13.24 1.23 -24.51
C ALA A 28 -13.12 0.15 -25.59
N THR A 29 -12.18 -0.79 -25.41
CA THR A 29 -11.85 -1.84 -26.38
C THR A 29 -12.38 -3.22 -26.00
N ARG A 30 -13.16 -3.33 -24.92
CA ARG A 30 -13.76 -4.58 -24.47
C ARG A 30 -14.76 -5.11 -25.51
N THR A 31 -14.91 -6.43 -25.55
CA THR A 31 -15.96 -7.05 -26.36
C THR A 31 -17.34 -6.62 -25.87
N LYS A 32 -18.20 -6.18 -26.80
CA LYS A 32 -19.59 -5.83 -26.51
C LYS A 32 -20.53 -6.95 -26.95
N VAL A 33 -21.74 -6.97 -26.41
CA VAL A 33 -22.79 -7.93 -26.79
C VAL A 33 -23.11 -7.83 -28.28
N SER A 34 -23.03 -6.62 -28.86
CA SER A 34 -23.19 -6.39 -30.30
C SER A 34 -22.15 -7.09 -31.17
N ASP A 35 -20.99 -7.41 -30.60
CA ASP A 35 -19.85 -7.93 -31.35
C ASP A 35 -19.80 -9.48 -31.30
N VAL A 36 -20.68 -10.10 -30.51
CA VAL A 36 -20.79 -11.56 -30.39
C VAL A 36 -21.69 -12.09 -31.50
N GLN A 37 -21.12 -12.95 -32.35
CA GLN A 37 -21.87 -13.65 -33.39
C GLN A 37 -22.36 -14.98 -32.82
N THR A 38 -23.68 -15.17 -32.78
CA THR A 38 -24.29 -16.46 -32.44
C THR A 38 -24.43 -17.29 -33.72
N ARG A 39 -23.69 -18.40 -33.82
CA ARG A 39 -23.81 -19.32 -34.96
C ARG A 39 -25.08 -20.18 -34.83
N ARG A 40 -25.65 -20.64 -35.95
CA ARG A 40 -26.69 -21.71 -35.94
C ARG A 40 -26.11 -22.94 -35.24
N GLY A 41 -26.54 -23.18 -34.00
CA GLY A 41 -26.01 -24.23 -33.13
C GLY A 41 -25.76 -23.81 -31.68
N GLY A 42 -25.91 -22.53 -31.33
CA GLY A 42 -25.72 -22.05 -29.95
C GLY A 42 -24.26 -21.77 -29.58
N GLU A 43 -23.34 -21.84 -30.55
CA GLU A 43 -21.93 -21.50 -30.37
C GLU A 43 -21.73 -19.97 -30.46
N CYS A 44 -21.10 -19.39 -29.43
CA CYS A 44 -20.74 -17.98 -29.36
C CYS A 44 -19.32 -17.77 -29.89
N VAL A 45 -19.16 -16.94 -30.93
CA VAL A 45 -17.84 -16.57 -31.44
C VAL A 45 -17.48 -15.17 -30.94
N TYR A 46 -16.38 -15.08 -30.18
CA TYR A 46 -15.87 -13.82 -29.66
C TYR A 46 -14.77 -13.24 -30.56
N PRO A 47 -14.81 -11.94 -30.89
CA PRO A 47 -13.75 -11.29 -31.64
C PRO A 47 -12.49 -11.13 -30.78
N LYS A 48 -11.32 -11.08 -31.42
CA LYS A 48 -10.07 -10.75 -30.72
C LYS A 48 -10.15 -9.31 -30.21
N SER A 49 -10.05 -9.13 -28.90
CA SER A 49 -10.03 -7.82 -28.27
C SER A 49 -8.68 -7.56 -27.57
N PRO A 50 -8.10 -6.36 -27.70
CA PRO A 50 -6.89 -5.97 -26.99
C PRO A 50 -7.13 -5.69 -25.50
N ALA A 51 -8.39 -5.64 -25.04
CA ALA A 51 -8.73 -5.34 -23.65
C ALA A 51 -8.15 -6.36 -22.65
N LEU A 52 -7.94 -7.61 -23.07
CA LEU A 52 -7.20 -8.62 -22.31
C LEU A 52 -5.81 -8.11 -21.92
N ALA A 53 -5.01 -7.77 -22.93
CA ALA A 53 -3.62 -7.37 -22.73
C ALA A 53 -3.56 -6.04 -21.96
N LEU A 54 -4.41 -5.08 -22.31
CA LEU A 54 -4.50 -3.80 -21.61
C LEU A 54 -4.89 -3.97 -20.14
N GLY A 55 -5.85 -4.85 -19.84
CA GLY A 55 -6.27 -5.18 -18.49
C GLY A 55 -5.16 -5.83 -17.65
N LEU A 56 -4.42 -6.79 -18.23
CA LEU A 56 -3.29 -7.43 -17.55
C LEU A 56 -2.15 -6.45 -17.29
N ILE A 57 -1.76 -5.64 -18.28
CA ILE A 57 -0.70 -4.64 -18.11
C ILE A 57 -1.13 -3.57 -17.09
N SER A 58 -2.41 -3.18 -17.09
CA SER A 58 -2.99 -2.28 -16.08
C SER A 58 -2.84 -2.87 -14.66
N ALA A 59 -3.24 -4.13 -14.47
CA ALA A 59 -3.11 -4.84 -13.19
C ALA A 59 -1.66 -4.95 -12.72
N LEU A 60 -0.72 -5.23 -13.64
CA LEU A 60 0.71 -5.27 -13.35
C LEU A 60 1.26 -3.90 -12.94
N ALA A 61 0.87 -2.82 -13.64
CA ALA A 61 1.27 -1.46 -13.29
C ALA A 61 0.80 -1.07 -11.88
N LEU A 62 -0.45 -1.39 -11.54
CA LEU A 62 -1.00 -1.16 -10.20
C LEU A 62 -0.27 -1.99 -9.13
N MET A 63 0.02 -3.27 -9.41
CA MET A 63 0.78 -4.14 -8.51
C MET A 63 2.19 -3.58 -8.26
N MET A 64 2.88 -3.10 -9.29
CA MET A 64 4.19 -2.45 -9.14
C MET A 64 4.10 -1.19 -8.28
N ALA A 65 3.10 -0.33 -8.49
CA ALA A 65 2.88 0.85 -7.68
C ALA A 65 2.72 0.49 -6.19
N GLN A 66 1.86 -0.49 -5.90
CA GLN A 66 1.62 -0.96 -4.52
C GLN A 66 2.88 -1.62 -3.92
N ALA A 67 3.62 -2.41 -4.69
CA ALA A 67 4.86 -3.04 -4.23
C ALA A 67 5.95 -2.01 -3.87
N ILE A 68 6.15 -0.99 -4.71
CA ILE A 68 7.14 0.07 -4.45
C ILE A 68 6.83 0.78 -3.13
N VAL A 69 5.57 1.16 -2.89
CA VAL A 69 5.19 1.84 -1.64
C VAL A 69 5.46 0.94 -0.43
N ASN A 70 5.08 -0.34 -0.49
CA ASN A 70 5.32 -1.28 0.62
C ASN A 70 6.81 -1.51 0.90
N ILE A 71 7.63 -1.66 -0.14
CA ILE A 71 9.08 -1.87 -0.01
C ILE A 71 9.75 -0.64 0.60
N VAL A 72 9.42 0.57 0.11
CA VAL A 72 10.08 1.79 0.56
C VAL A 72 9.55 2.28 1.92
N ALA A 73 8.26 2.05 2.21
CA ALA A 73 7.68 2.35 3.52
C ALA A 73 8.25 1.43 4.63
N GLY A 74 8.57 0.18 4.27
CA GLY A 74 9.05 -0.85 5.20
C GLY A 74 7.94 -1.45 6.06
N CYS A 75 8.27 -2.51 6.82
CA CYS A 75 7.34 -3.16 7.72
C CYS A 75 6.96 -2.22 8.88
N ILE A 76 5.66 -1.97 9.03
CA ILE A 76 5.09 -1.27 10.21
C ILE A 76 5.54 -1.96 11.51
N CYS A 77 5.71 -3.28 11.48
CA CYS A 77 6.10 -4.14 12.61
C CYS A 77 7.49 -3.85 13.19
N CYS A 78 8.42 -3.33 12.37
CA CYS A 78 9.80 -3.06 12.80
C CYS A 78 9.98 -1.62 13.32
N LYS A 79 8.96 -0.77 13.19
CA LYS A 79 8.99 0.59 13.73
C LYS A 79 8.54 0.55 15.19
N LYS A 80 9.51 0.82 16.08
CA LYS A 80 9.32 1.00 17.54
C LYS A 80 8.07 1.87 17.76
N HIS A 81 7.10 1.32 18.49
CA HIS A 81 5.73 1.86 18.63
C HIS A 81 5.71 3.39 18.74
N PRO A 82 5.29 4.11 17.69
CA PRO A 82 5.02 5.54 17.81
C PRO A 82 3.83 5.68 18.77
N HIS A 83 3.94 6.58 19.74
CA HIS A 83 2.85 6.87 20.66
C HIS A 83 1.53 7.06 19.87
N PRO A 84 0.44 6.35 20.23
CA PRO A 84 -0.84 6.39 19.51
C PRO A 84 -1.56 7.76 19.55
N SER A 85 -1.00 8.75 20.25
CA SER A 85 -1.53 10.10 20.39
C SER A 85 -1.27 11.02 19.19
N ASP A 86 -0.50 10.60 18.19
CA ASP A 86 -0.21 11.43 17.01
C ASP A 86 -1.28 11.27 15.91
N THR A 87 -2.08 12.32 15.67
CA THR A 87 -3.11 12.38 14.60
C THR A 87 -2.58 11.91 13.23
N ASN A 88 -1.33 12.22 12.89
CA ASN A 88 -0.71 11.82 11.63
C ASN A 88 -0.49 10.31 11.48
N TRP A 89 -0.27 9.60 12.60
CA TRP A 89 -0.15 8.13 12.58
C TRP A 89 -1.48 7.47 12.28
N THR A 90 -2.55 7.94 12.95
CA THR A 90 -3.91 7.43 12.74
C THR A 90 -4.37 7.63 11.30
N ILE A 91 -4.12 8.82 10.74
CA ILE A 91 -4.41 9.11 9.33
C ILE A 91 -3.61 8.18 8.40
N GLY A 92 -2.31 7.99 8.67
CA GLY A 92 -1.46 7.09 7.89
C GLY A 92 -1.95 5.63 7.92
N LEU A 93 -2.36 5.14 9.10
CA LEU A 93 -2.89 3.78 9.26
C LEU A 93 -4.22 3.58 8.51
N ILE A 94 -5.14 4.53 8.63
CA ILE A 94 -6.42 4.48 7.90
C ILE A 94 -6.16 4.51 6.39
N ALA A 95 -5.28 5.40 5.92
CA ALA A 95 -4.90 5.48 4.51
C ALA A 95 -4.26 4.17 4.02
N PHE A 96 -3.40 3.53 4.83
CA PHE A 96 -2.82 2.24 4.52
C PHE A 96 -3.88 1.16 4.33
N ILE A 97 -4.79 0.98 5.29
CA ILE A 97 -5.86 -0.03 5.21
C ILE A 97 -6.75 0.25 3.99
N ALA A 98 -7.18 1.49 3.79
CA ALA A 98 -8.01 1.87 2.66
C ALA A 98 -7.29 1.67 1.31
N SER A 99 -5.98 1.93 1.23
CA SER A 99 -5.18 1.69 0.02
C SER A 99 -5.13 0.21 -0.35
N TRP A 100 -5.02 -0.68 0.64
CA TRP A 100 -5.00 -2.13 0.44
C TRP A 100 -6.35 -2.69 0.01
N VAL A 101 -7.43 -2.23 0.66
CA VAL A 101 -8.79 -2.66 0.28
C VAL A 101 -9.09 -2.22 -1.16
N SER A 102 -8.84 -0.95 -1.48
CA SER A 102 -9.03 -0.45 -2.86
C SER A 102 -8.13 -1.14 -3.87
N PHE A 103 -6.87 -1.43 -3.52
CA PHE A 103 -5.93 -2.20 -4.35
C PHE A 103 -6.48 -3.59 -4.68
N ILE A 104 -6.90 -4.37 -3.68
CA ILE A 104 -7.41 -5.73 -3.87
C ILE A 104 -8.64 -5.71 -4.77
N ILE A 105 -9.58 -4.81 -4.52
CA ILE A 105 -10.80 -4.71 -5.33
C ILE A 105 -10.44 -4.30 -6.77
N ALA A 106 -9.59 -3.28 -6.96
CA ALA A 106 -9.16 -2.85 -8.29
C ALA A 106 -8.45 -3.98 -9.05
N PHE A 107 -7.52 -4.66 -8.41
CA PHE A 107 -6.74 -5.75 -9.00
C PHE A 107 -7.65 -6.90 -9.44
N LEU A 108 -8.60 -7.31 -8.59
CA LEU A 108 -9.57 -8.35 -8.93
C LEU A 108 -10.47 -7.91 -10.09
N LEU A 109 -10.98 -6.67 -10.10
CA LEU A 109 -11.78 -6.15 -11.22
C LEU A 109 -11.01 -6.16 -12.53
N LEU A 110 -9.74 -5.74 -12.52
CA LEU A 110 -8.89 -5.73 -13.72
C LEU A 110 -8.60 -7.15 -14.21
N LEU A 111 -8.29 -8.10 -13.32
CA LEU A 111 -8.07 -9.50 -13.69
C LEU A 111 -9.33 -10.20 -14.15
N THR A 112 -10.47 -9.99 -13.49
CA THR A 112 -11.76 -10.54 -13.92
C THR A 112 -12.18 -9.94 -15.27
N GLY A 113 -12.02 -8.63 -15.46
CA GLY A 113 -12.26 -7.98 -16.75
C GLY A 113 -11.38 -8.56 -17.86
N ALA A 114 -10.08 -8.77 -17.56
CA ALA A 114 -9.14 -9.39 -18.50
C ALA A 114 -9.51 -10.85 -18.80
N ALA A 115 -9.74 -11.68 -17.78
CA ALA A 115 -10.06 -13.10 -17.92
C ALA A 115 -11.36 -13.34 -18.68
N LEU A 116 -12.40 -12.54 -18.41
CA LEU A 116 -13.66 -12.60 -19.16
C LEU A 116 -13.49 -12.13 -20.61
N ASN A 117 -12.45 -11.36 -20.91
CA ASN A 117 -12.08 -10.94 -22.27
C ASN A 117 -11.02 -11.89 -22.92
N ASP A 118 -10.47 -12.86 -22.18
CA ASP A 118 -9.56 -13.92 -22.65
C ASP A 118 -10.31 -15.14 -23.18
N GLN A 119 -11.41 -14.93 -23.90
CA GLN A 119 -12.14 -16.04 -24.55
C GLN A 119 -11.36 -16.64 -25.73
N ARG A 120 -10.02 -16.68 -25.65
CA ARG A 120 -9.09 -17.28 -26.62
C ARG A 120 -9.12 -18.81 -26.66
N GLY A 121 -9.92 -19.48 -25.84
CA GLY A 121 -9.88 -20.95 -25.81
C GLY A 121 -11.08 -21.68 -25.20
N GLN A 122 -12.22 -21.04 -24.94
CA GLN A 122 -13.41 -21.78 -24.49
C GLN A 122 -14.38 -22.03 -25.64
N GLU A 123 -14.04 -23.02 -26.46
CA GLU A 123 -15.01 -23.90 -27.11
C GLU A 123 -15.85 -24.72 -26.08
N ARG A 124 -15.72 -24.49 -24.76
CA ARG A 124 -16.24 -25.39 -23.73
C ARG A 124 -16.62 -24.68 -22.45
N MET A 125 -17.75 -23.98 -22.46
CA MET A 125 -18.69 -24.07 -21.34
C MET A 125 -20.04 -23.53 -21.81
N SER A 126 -20.81 -24.37 -22.51
CA SER A 126 -22.25 -24.17 -22.67
C SER A 126 -22.94 -24.30 -21.31
N PHE A 127 -22.70 -23.33 -20.43
CA PHE A 127 -23.44 -23.23 -19.17
C PHE A 127 -24.59 -22.26 -19.41
N ARG A 128 -25.71 -22.84 -19.89
CA ARG A 128 -26.93 -22.19 -20.40
C ARG A 128 -26.77 -21.51 -21.76
N ASP A 129 -27.88 -21.46 -22.48
CA ASP A 129 -28.13 -20.90 -23.82
C ASP A 129 -27.77 -19.39 -24.01
N TYR A 130 -26.92 -18.80 -23.16
CA TYR A 130 -26.66 -17.37 -23.16
C TYR A 130 -25.17 -17.07 -23.23
N CYS A 131 -24.74 -16.35 -24.27
CA CYS A 131 -23.38 -15.82 -24.38
C CYS A 131 -23.14 -14.78 -23.27
N TYR A 132 -22.18 -15.03 -22.39
CA TYR A 132 -21.85 -14.12 -21.29
C TYR A 132 -20.85 -13.05 -21.75
N VAL A 133 -21.18 -11.78 -21.53
CA VAL A 133 -20.33 -10.63 -21.87
C VAL A 133 -20.06 -9.80 -20.61
N VAL A 134 -18.84 -9.28 -20.50
CA VAL A 134 -18.43 -8.39 -19.40
C VAL A 134 -19.41 -7.22 -19.29
N LYS A 135 -19.95 -7.02 -18.08
CA LYS A 135 -20.82 -5.89 -17.79
C LYS A 135 -20.05 -4.57 -18.00
N PRO A 136 -20.65 -3.54 -18.61
CA PRO A 136 -20.04 -2.23 -18.68
C PRO A 136 -19.57 -1.76 -17.31
N GLY A 137 -18.36 -1.23 -17.26
CA GLY A 137 -17.82 -0.52 -16.11
C GLY A 137 -16.97 -1.34 -15.16
N VAL A 138 -16.68 -2.61 -15.46
CA VAL A 138 -15.73 -3.41 -14.66
C VAL A 138 -14.33 -2.80 -14.75
N PHE A 139 -13.86 -2.44 -15.94
CA PHE A 139 -12.55 -1.82 -16.09
C PHE A 139 -12.55 -0.36 -15.64
N SER A 140 -13.64 0.39 -15.86
CA SER A 140 -13.72 1.78 -15.36
C SER A 140 -13.75 1.85 -13.83
N GLY A 141 -14.45 0.91 -13.17
CA GLY A 141 -14.41 0.76 -11.73
C GLY A 141 -13.01 0.41 -11.22
N GLY A 142 -12.32 -0.51 -11.89
CA GLY A 142 -10.91 -0.83 -11.63
C GLY A 142 -10.00 0.39 -11.80
N ALA A 143 -10.21 1.22 -12.83
CA ALA A 143 -9.44 2.44 -13.07
C ALA A 143 -9.58 3.44 -11.92
N VAL A 144 -10.82 3.75 -11.50
CA VAL A 144 -11.08 4.70 -10.41
C VAL A 144 -10.52 4.19 -9.08
N LEU A 145 -10.71 2.91 -8.77
CA LEU A 145 -10.17 2.31 -7.56
C LEU A 145 -8.63 2.24 -7.58
N SER A 146 -8.01 2.07 -8.76
CA SER A 146 -6.56 2.12 -8.90
C SER A 146 -5.98 3.50 -8.56
N LEU A 147 -6.65 4.58 -9.00
CA LEU A 147 -6.27 5.96 -8.66
C LEU A 147 -6.47 6.23 -7.16
N ALA A 148 -7.60 5.80 -6.60
CA ALA A 148 -7.88 5.94 -5.18
C ALA A 148 -6.84 5.19 -4.33
N SER A 149 -6.52 3.95 -4.72
CA SER A 149 -5.51 3.13 -4.06
C SER A 149 -4.13 3.80 -4.05
N VAL A 150 -3.66 4.27 -5.21
CA VAL A 150 -2.37 4.96 -5.33
C VAL A 150 -2.35 6.28 -4.57
N ALA A 151 -3.43 7.07 -4.62
CA ALA A 151 -3.52 8.31 -3.87
C ALA A 151 -3.42 8.06 -2.35
N LEU A 152 -4.17 7.08 -1.83
CA LEU A 152 -4.13 6.68 -0.44
C LEU A 152 -2.75 6.12 -0.03
N ALA A 153 -2.12 5.34 -0.90
CA ALA A 153 -0.78 4.81 -0.69
C ALA A 153 0.27 5.93 -0.60
N ILE A 154 0.16 6.97 -1.44
CA ILE A 154 1.02 8.16 -1.39
C ILE A 154 0.79 8.93 -0.07
N VAL A 155 -0.47 9.14 0.34
CA VAL A 155 -0.80 9.80 1.62
C VAL A 155 -0.17 9.04 2.79
N TYR A 156 -0.33 7.71 2.82
CA TYR A 156 0.31 6.85 3.81
C TYR A 156 1.83 7.03 3.81
N TYR A 157 2.47 6.97 2.64
CA TYR A 157 3.92 7.07 2.51
C TYR A 157 4.47 8.43 2.97
N VAL A 158 3.78 9.52 2.63
CA VAL A 158 4.14 10.87 3.07
C VAL A 158 3.98 11.03 4.58
N ALA A 159 2.86 10.56 5.14
CA ALA A 159 2.61 10.58 6.58
C ALA A 159 3.64 9.77 7.38
N LEU A 160 4.15 8.68 6.79
CA LEU A 160 5.21 7.87 7.38
C LEU A 160 6.59 8.55 7.28
N SER A 161 6.85 9.25 6.18
CA SER A 161 8.15 9.87 5.91
C SER A 161 8.38 11.14 6.73
N SER A 162 7.34 11.93 6.99
CA SER A 162 7.44 13.09 7.89
C SER A 162 7.90 12.70 9.29
N LYS A 163 7.50 11.53 9.79
CA LYS A 163 7.95 11.00 11.08
C LYS A 163 9.42 10.55 11.08
N ASN A 164 9.88 9.93 9.99
CA ASN A 164 11.30 9.56 9.87
C ASN A 164 12.18 10.81 9.92
N ALA A 165 11.80 11.91 9.25
CA ALA A 165 12.55 13.17 9.35
C ALA A 165 12.61 13.70 10.80
N GLN A 166 11.53 13.56 11.57
CA GLN A 166 11.49 13.94 12.99
C GLN A 166 12.38 13.05 13.87
N SER A 167 12.45 11.73 13.60
CA SER A 167 13.29 10.81 14.36
C SER A 167 14.78 11.07 14.11
N TRP A 168 15.17 11.41 12.87
CA TRP A 168 16.57 11.74 12.53
C TRP A 168 17.03 13.10 13.11
N GLY A 169 16.11 13.98 13.52
CA GLY A 169 16.41 15.20 14.27
C GLY A 169 16.41 15.02 15.80
N ALA A 170 15.77 13.97 16.31
CA ALA A 170 15.72 13.68 17.75
C ALA A 170 16.81 12.68 18.21
N ASP A 171 17.38 11.90 17.30
CA ASP A 171 18.35 10.84 17.57
C ASP A 171 19.83 11.28 17.44
N GLN A 172 20.10 12.59 17.61
CA GLN A 172 21.47 13.09 17.84
C GLN A 172 21.72 13.57 19.28
N ASN A 173 20.72 13.54 20.17
CA ASN A 173 20.91 14.03 21.54
C ASN A 173 20.41 13.09 22.66
N GLN A 174 20.16 11.80 22.36
CA GLN A 174 19.96 10.77 23.39
C GLN A 174 21.10 9.75 23.45
N GLY A 175 22.33 10.24 23.26
CA GLY A 175 23.54 9.61 23.81
C GLY A 175 23.76 9.99 25.28
N GLY A 176 22.70 10.05 26.08
CA GLY A 176 22.81 10.24 27.52
C GLY A 176 23.21 8.91 28.15
N ILE A 177 24.50 8.71 28.36
CA ILE A 177 25.02 7.69 29.27
C ILE A 177 24.22 7.85 30.58
N ALA A 178 23.49 6.82 30.96
CA ALA A 178 22.85 6.77 32.27
C ALA A 178 23.97 6.72 33.32
N MET A 179 24.44 7.89 33.76
CA MET A 179 25.26 8.02 34.94
C MET A 179 24.36 7.62 36.11
N GLY A 180 24.53 6.39 36.59
CA GLY A 180 23.87 5.91 37.80
C GLY A 180 24.19 6.86 38.94
N TYR A 181 23.20 7.64 39.36
CA TYR A 181 23.28 8.40 40.58
C TYR A 181 23.25 7.40 41.75
N PRO A 182 24.25 7.34 42.64
CA PRO A 182 24.13 6.54 43.83
C PRO A 182 23.02 7.13 44.71
N PRO A 183 22.22 6.31 45.42
CA PRO A 183 21.22 6.85 46.33
C PRO A 183 21.91 7.74 47.37
N GLN A 184 21.38 8.94 47.57
CA GLN A 184 21.81 9.86 48.63
C GLN A 184 21.66 9.15 49.98
N ALA A 185 22.79 8.64 50.49
CA ALA A 185 22.90 8.29 51.89
C ALA A 185 22.89 9.60 52.68
N ASN A 186 21.83 9.82 53.45
CA ASN A 186 21.82 10.86 54.47
C ASN A 186 23.06 10.68 55.36
N PRO A 187 23.88 11.71 55.59
CA PRO A 187 24.97 11.60 56.54
C PRO A 187 24.35 11.43 57.93
N VAL A 188 24.47 10.23 58.49
CA VAL A 188 24.30 10.00 59.92
C VAL A 188 25.46 10.72 60.59
N PHE A 189 25.15 11.81 61.30
CA PHE A 189 26.11 12.48 62.17
C PHE A 189 26.53 11.52 63.28
N VAL A 190 27.73 10.95 63.14
CA VAL A 190 28.39 10.23 64.22
C VAL A 190 29.11 11.28 65.09
N HIS A 191 28.83 11.29 66.38
CA HIS A 191 29.47 12.18 67.35
C HIS A 191 30.98 11.86 67.42
N GLU A 192 31.80 12.90 67.42
CA GLU A 192 33.28 12.85 67.34
C GLU A 192 33.95 12.09 68.50
N ASP A 193 33.18 11.74 69.54
CA ASP A 193 33.66 11.02 70.73
C ASP A 193 33.95 9.53 70.47
N THR A 194 33.56 9.01 69.30
CA THR A 194 33.74 7.58 68.97
C THR A 194 35.14 7.27 68.41
N TYR A 195 35.86 8.26 67.88
CA TYR A 195 37.15 8.02 67.21
C TYR A 195 38.33 7.87 68.19
N ASN A 196 38.25 8.50 69.37
CA ASN A 196 39.35 8.51 70.35
C ASN A 196 39.45 7.27 71.26
N ARG A 197 38.58 6.26 71.09
CA ARG A 197 38.58 5.04 71.94
C ARG A 197 39.37 3.86 71.37
N GLN A 198 39.92 3.96 70.16
CA GLN A 198 40.60 2.83 69.49
C GLN A 198 42.12 2.97 69.32
N GLN A 199 42.75 4.01 69.86
CA GLN A 199 44.20 4.17 69.75
C GLN A 199 44.85 4.35 71.12
N PHE A 200 45.00 3.28 71.90
CA PHE A 200 46.17 3.11 72.77
C PHE A 200 46.54 1.61 72.89
N PRO A 201 47.85 1.29 73.00
CA PRO A 201 48.40 -0.07 72.86
C PRO A 201 48.10 -1.00 74.03
#